data_AF-G4YW89-F1
#
_entry.id   AF-G4YW89-F1
#
_cell.length_a   1.000
_cell.length_b   1.000
_cell.length_c   1.000
_cell.angle_alpha   90.00
_cell.angle_beta   90.00
_cell.angle_gamma   90.00
#
_symmetry.space_group_name_H-M   'P 1'
#
loop_
_entity.id
_entity.type
_entity.pdbx_description
1 polymer ?
#
loop_
_entity_poly.entity_id
_entity_poly.type
_entity_poly.pdbx_seq_one_letter_code
_entity_poly.pdbx_strand_id
1 'polypeptide(L)'
;LWRILATVCSTTQWMVRNRLIFKGEPTSVEQSCVEFRVTGVRQLKAIARRDKMSPQTVEQGKLMEDCIDSFLLILEQPGQVRVSSMQLPRES
;
A
#
# COMPACT_ATOMS: atom_id res chain seq x y z
N LEU A 1 7.66 5.50 -6.48
CA LEU A 1 6.43 4.78 -6.07
C LEU A 1 6.65 3.27 -5.98
N TRP A 2 6.89 2.57 -7.10
CA TRP A 2 7.05 1.10 -7.12
C TRP A 2 8.03 0.55 -6.09
N ARG A 3 9.26 1.10 -6.01
CA ARG A 3 10.26 0.67 -5.02
C ARG A 3 9.76 0.78 -3.58
N ILE A 4 9.07 1.88 -3.26
CA ILE A 4 8.52 2.11 -1.91
C ILE A 4 7.44 1.08 -1.60
N LEU A 5 6.50 0.84 -2.54
CA LEU A 5 5.44 -0.13 -2.36
C LEU A 5 5.98 -1.57 -2.29
N ALA A 6 7.00 -1.91 -3.07
CA ALA A 6 7.67 -3.21 -2.97
C ALA A 6 8.31 -3.40 -1.59
N THR A 7 9.04 -2.39 -1.08
CA THR A 7 9.59 -2.43 0.28
C THR A 7 8.50 -2.59 1.34
N VAL A 8 7.43 -1.79 1.25
CA VAL A 8 6.30 -1.89 2.18
C VAL A 8 5.67 -3.29 2.13
N CYS A 9 5.47 -3.85 0.93
CA CYS A 9 4.92 -5.20 0.76
C CYS A 9 5.78 -6.25 1.47
N SER A 10 7.10 -6.26 1.18
CA SER A 10 8.02 -7.20 1.80
C SER A 10 8.06 -7.04 3.34
N THR A 11 8.04 -5.81 3.84
CA THR A 11 8.01 -5.54 5.29
C THR A 11 6.70 -5.99 5.94
N THR A 12 5.55 -5.72 5.32
CA THR A 12 4.24 -6.17 5.82
C THR A 12 4.15 -7.69 5.83
N GLN A 13 4.58 -8.37 4.76
CA GLN A 13 4.61 -9.83 4.68
C GLN A 13 5.53 -10.43 5.76
N TRP A 14 6.70 -9.82 5.97
CA TRP A 14 7.61 -10.22 7.04
C TRP A 14 6.96 -10.10 8.43
N MET A 15 6.27 -8.99 8.70
CA MET A 15 5.55 -8.80 9.97
C MET A 15 4.44 -9.83 10.17
N VAL A 16 3.65 -10.11 9.13
CA VAL A 16 2.57 -11.12 9.16
C VAL A 16 3.15 -12.50 9.45
N ARG A 17 4.22 -12.89 8.76
CA ARG A 17 4.93 -14.16 9.01
C ARG A 17 5.42 -14.26 10.45
N ASN A 18 6.00 -13.20 11.00
CA ASN A 18 6.49 -13.21 12.38
C ASN A 18 5.37 -13.31 13.41
N ARG A 19 4.22 -12.67 13.19
CA ARG A 19 3.05 -12.85 14.06
C ARG A 19 2.57 -14.29 14.05
N LEU A 20 2.51 -14.92 12.88
CA LEU A 20 2.16 -16.34 12.77
C LEU A 20 3.15 -17.24 13.54
N ILE A 21 4.45 -17.10 13.27
CA ILE A 21 5.48 -17.99 13.85
C ILE A 21 5.61 -17.80 15.36
N PHE A 22 5.67 -16.55 15.83
CA PHE A 22 6.04 -16.25 17.22
C PHE A 22 4.84 -15.99 18.14
N LYS A 23 3.66 -15.68 17.59
CA LYS A 23 2.45 -15.41 18.37
C LYS A 23 1.31 -16.39 18.08
N GLY A 24 1.45 -17.26 17.08
CA GLY A 24 0.37 -18.15 16.65
C GLY A 24 -0.83 -17.40 16.09
N GLU A 25 -0.63 -16.17 15.61
CA GLU A 25 -1.69 -15.29 15.10
C GLU A 25 -1.73 -15.38 13.56
N PRO A 26 -2.59 -16.23 12.96
CA PRO A 26 -2.76 -16.27 11.52
C PRO A 26 -3.46 -15.01 11.02
N THR A 27 -3.11 -14.57 9.81
CA THR A 27 -3.72 -13.42 9.13
C THR A 27 -4.32 -13.89 7.81
N SER A 28 -5.53 -13.43 7.48
CA SER A 28 -6.13 -13.73 6.18
C SER A 28 -5.46 -12.93 5.05
N VAL A 29 -5.69 -13.34 3.79
CA VAL A 29 -5.18 -12.60 2.63
C VAL A 29 -5.80 -11.20 2.58
N GLU A 30 -7.09 -11.07 2.90
CA GLU A 30 -7.82 -9.81 2.93
C GLU A 30 -7.22 -8.87 3.97
N GLN A 31 -6.96 -9.37 5.18
CA GLN A 31 -6.34 -8.59 6.24
C GLN A 31 -4.91 -8.17 5.86
N SER A 32 -4.15 -9.05 5.21
CA SER A 32 -2.80 -8.72 4.71
C SER A 32 -2.84 -7.61 3.65
N CYS A 33 -3.81 -7.66 2.73
CA CYS A 33 -4.04 -6.62 1.73
C CYS A 33 -4.43 -5.28 2.37
N VAL A 34 -5.24 -5.30 3.42
CA VAL A 34 -5.60 -4.09 4.17
C VAL A 34 -4.38 -3.50 4.88
N GLU A 35 -3.59 -4.32 5.58
CA GLU A 35 -2.38 -3.86 6.28
C GLU A 35 -1.34 -3.27 5.30
N PHE A 36 -1.15 -3.92 4.15
CA PHE A 36 -0.30 -3.42 3.07
C PHE A 36 -0.80 -2.08 2.54
N ARG A 37 -2.09 -1.98 2.20
CA ARG A 37 -2.69 -0.77 1.65
C ARG A 37 -2.56 0.41 2.61
N VAL A 38 -2.95 0.22 3.87
CA VAL A 38 -2.89 1.26 4.91
C VAL A 38 -1.45 1.74 5.10
N THR A 39 -0.49 0.81 5.22
CA THR A 39 0.91 1.15 5.41
C THR A 39 1.49 1.84 4.17
N GLY A 40 1.19 1.33 2.98
CA GLY A 40 1.67 1.87 1.72
C GLY A 40 1.20 3.30 1.50
N VAL A 41 -0.10 3.55 1.64
CA VAL A 41 -0.69 4.89 1.54
C VAL A 41 -0.05 5.84 2.55
N ARG A 42 0.13 5.42 3.79
CA ARG A 42 0.78 6.25 4.82
C ARG A 42 2.20 6.64 4.43
N GLN A 43 3.00 5.71 3.91
CA GLN A 43 4.37 5.99 3.46
C GLN A 43 4.40 6.92 2.26
N LEU A 44 3.49 6.74 1.29
CA LEU A 44 3.38 7.62 0.14
C LEU A 44 2.99 9.04 0.55
N LYS A 45 2.02 9.21 1.46
CA LYS A 45 1.67 10.54 2.00
C LYS A 45 2.83 11.20 2.74
N ALA A 46 3.61 10.43 3.50
CA ALA A 46 4.79 10.97 4.19
C ALA A 46 5.82 11.53 3.20
N ILE A 47 6.03 10.85 2.06
CA ILE A 47 6.92 11.32 0.99
C ILE A 47 6.36 12.58 0.33
N ALA A 48 5.08 12.58 -0.04
CA ALA A 48 4.43 13.75 -0.64
C ALA A 48 4.57 14.99 0.26
N ARG A 49 4.30 14.83 1.57
CA ARG A 49 4.47 15.89 2.57
C ARG A 49 5.91 16.36 2.71
N ARG A 50 6.87 15.43 2.71
CA ARG A 50 8.29 15.78 2.74
C ARG A 50 8.69 16.62 1.53
N ASP A 51 8.24 16.22 0.35
CA ASP A 51 8.57 16.92 -0.89
C ASP A 51 7.88 18.30 -0.95
N LYS A 52 6.71 18.47 -0.32
CA LYS A 52 6.06 19.79 -0.11
C LYS A 52 6.84 20.75 0.77
N MET A 53 7.72 20.25 1.66
CA MET A 53 8.50 21.11 2.56
C MET A 53 9.73 21.74 1.89
N SER A 54 10.10 21.31 0.68
CA SER A 54 11.22 21.88 -0.06
C SER A 54 10.72 22.79 -1.19
N PRO A 55 11.24 24.02 -1.33
CA PRO A 55 10.87 24.93 -2.42
C PRO A 55 11.11 24.34 -3.81
N GLN A 56 12.07 23.42 -3.94
CA GLN A 56 12.44 22.80 -5.22
C GLN A 56 11.46 21.70 -5.65
N THR A 57 10.69 21.13 -4.72
CA THR A 57 9.84 19.96 -4.96
C THR A 57 8.38 20.17 -4.55
N VAL A 58 7.98 21.41 -4.24
CA VAL A 58 6.67 21.72 -3.65
C VAL A 58 5.51 21.32 -4.57
N GLU A 59 5.61 21.61 -5.86
CA GLU A 59 4.58 21.27 -6.84
C GLU A 59 4.46 19.75 -7.04
N GLN A 60 5.60 19.04 -7.11
CA GLN A 60 5.62 17.58 -7.20
C GLN A 60 5.01 16.94 -5.95
N GLY A 61 5.33 17.46 -4.77
CA GLY A 61 4.78 16.98 -3.50
C GLY A 61 3.26 17.21 -3.43
N LYS A 62 2.77 18.36 -3.89
CA LYS A 62 1.33 18.66 -3.95
C LYS A 62 0.60 17.73 -4.91
N LEU A 63 1.09 17.61 -6.15
CA LEU A 63 0.53 16.70 -7.15
C LEU A 63 0.51 15.25 -6.65
N MET A 64 1.56 14.82 -5.97
CA MET A 64 1.62 13.47 -5.40
C MET A 64 0.57 13.26 -4.32
N GLU A 65 0.36 14.23 -3.41
CA GLU A 65 -0.66 14.15 -2.37
C GLU A 65 -2.07 14.11 -2.98
N ASP A 66 -2.36 15.00 -3.93
CA ASP A 66 -3.65 15.07 -4.64
C ASP A 66 -3.97 13.76 -5.39
N CYS A 67 -2.98 13.16 -6.05
CA CYS A 67 -3.12 11.86 -6.70
C CYS A 67 -3.41 10.73 -5.71
N ILE A 68 -2.76 10.72 -4.54
CA ILE A 68 -3.00 9.71 -3.51
C ILE A 68 -4.42 9.85 -2.95
N ASP A 69 -4.87 11.08 -2.68
CA ASP A 69 -6.23 11.33 -2.17
C ASP A 69 -7.29 10.94 -3.19
N SER A 70 -7.08 11.28 -4.47
CA SER A 70 -7.95 10.84 -5.57
C SER A 70 -8.02 9.32 -5.68
N PHE A 71 -6.88 8.64 -5.55
CA PHE A 71 -6.84 7.17 -5.57
C PHE A 71 -7.61 6.55 -4.41
N LEU A 72 -7.54 7.13 -3.20
CA LEU A 72 -8.29 6.65 -2.04
C LEU A 72 -9.80 6.82 -2.24
N LEU A 73 -10.24 7.95 -2.79
CA LEU A 73 -11.65 8.18 -3.10
C LEU A 73 -12.20 7.14 -4.09
N ILE A 74 -11.40 6.72 -5.07
CA ILE A 74 -11.78 5.65 -6.00
C ILE A 74 -11.92 4.31 -5.28
N LEU A 75 -11.04 4.02 -4.32
CA LEU A 75 -11.06 2.76 -3.58
C LEU A 75 -12.21 2.67 -2.56
N GLU A 76 -12.69 3.80 -2.05
CA GLU A 76 -13.81 3.86 -1.09
C GLU A 76 -15.18 3.75 -1.77
N GLN A 77 -15.26 3.87 -3.09
CA GLN A 77 -16.49 3.69 -3.85
C GLN A 77 -16.92 2.21 -3.83
N PRO A 78 -18.10 1.86 -3.27
CA PRO A 78 -18.60 0.50 -3.26
C PRO A 78 -18.96 0.07 -4.69
N GLY A 79 -18.06 -0.68 -5.34
CA GLY A 79 -18.35 -1.37 -6.60
C GLY A 79 -17.27 -1.38 -7.68
N GLN A 80 -16.16 -0.63 -7.53
CA GLN A 80 -15.32 -0.35 -8.71
C GLN A 80 -14.01 -1.16 -8.84
N VAL A 81 -13.58 -1.92 -7.82
CA VAL A 81 -12.37 -2.74 -7.95
C VAL A 81 -12.70 -4.22 -7.79
N ARG A 82 -13.19 -4.82 -8.89
CA ARG A 82 -12.89 -6.23 -9.17
C ARG A 82 -11.38 -6.30 -9.39
N VAL A 83 -10.62 -6.58 -8.33
CA VAL A 83 -9.29 -7.14 -8.51
C VAL A 83 -9.53 -8.45 -9.24
N SER A 84 -9.28 -8.48 -10.56
CA SER A 84 -9.15 -9.75 -11.28
C SER A 84 -8.18 -10.57 -10.46
N SER A 85 -8.68 -11.66 -9.89
CA SER A 85 -7.88 -12.64 -9.18
C SER A 85 -6.65 -12.90 -10.04
N MET A 86 -5.47 -12.53 -9.51
CA MET A 86 -4.21 -13.02 -10.07
C MET A 86 -4.29 -14.55 -9.96
N GLN A 87 -4.74 -15.20 -11.03
CA GLN A 87 -4.66 -16.64 -11.16
C GLN A 87 -3.17 -16.96 -11.23
N LEU A 88 -2.61 -17.35 -10.09
CA LEU A 88 -1.32 -18.03 -10.06
C LEU A 88 -1.43 -19.25 -10.99
N PRO A 89 -0.50 -19.45 -11.93
CA PRO A 89 -0.50 -20.62 -12.78
C PRO A 89 -0.48 -21.86 -11.88
N ARG A 90 -1.41 -22.79 -12.09
CA ARG A 90 -1.29 -24.12 -11.51
C ARG A 90 -0.11 -24.80 -12.21
N GLU A 91 0.94 -25.09 -11.46
CA GLU A 91 2.02 -25.94 -11.93
C GLU A 91 1.43 -27.34 -12.18
N SER A 92 1.68 -27.86 -13.38
CA SER A 92 1.29 -29.19 -13.85
C SER A 92 2.37 -30.21 -13.55
#